data_AF-A0A1V4KMP1-F1
#
_entry.id   AF-A0A1V4KMP1-F1
#
_cell.length_a   1.000
_cell.length_b   1.000
_cell.length_c   1.000
_cell.angle_alpha   90.00
_cell.angle_beta   90.00
_cell.angle_gamma   90.00
#
_symmetry.space_group_name_H-M   'P 1'
#
loop_
_entity.id
_entity.type
_entity.pdbx_description
1 polymer ?
#
loop_
_entity_poly.entity_id
_entity_poly.type
_entity_poly.pdbx_seq_one_letter_code
_entity_poly.pdbx_strand_id
1 'polypeptide(L)'
;MGSGLDKGAPGVCTRSSLRVPPCKLSRFPGSVLTPVVPPGRLNWWANVDPSCQRLLPLATTGDGNCLLHAASLGMWGFHDRDLMLRKSLHTLMDKGAEREALRRRWRWQQTQQNKEISEETIGLDEVTGSRDVN
;
A
#
# COMPACT_ATOMS: atom_id res chain seq x y z
N MET A 1 -47.73 19.52 23.41
CA MET A 1 -46.75 18.62 24.07
C MET A 1 -46.47 17.51 23.06
N GLY A 2 -45.45 17.64 22.23
CA GLY A 2 -44.08 17.18 22.49
C GLY A 2 -43.81 16.00 21.54
N SER A 3 -43.31 16.27 20.34
CA SER A 3 -41.90 16.09 19.93
C SER A 3 -41.53 14.64 19.61
N GLY A 4 -41.27 14.36 18.33
CA GLY A 4 -40.68 13.11 17.86
C GLY A 4 -39.95 13.35 16.54
N LEU A 5 -38.71 13.85 16.66
CA LEU A 5 -37.73 13.99 15.57
C LEU A 5 -37.29 12.60 15.12
N ASP A 6 -37.69 12.15 13.94
CA ASP A 6 -37.11 10.95 13.34
C ASP A 6 -35.84 11.33 12.58
N LYS A 7 -34.72 10.77 13.03
CA LYS A 7 -33.37 11.10 12.58
C LYS A 7 -33.09 10.38 11.27
N GLY A 8 -32.75 11.13 10.23
CA GLY A 8 -32.29 10.60 8.94
C GLY A 8 -31.10 9.65 9.11
N ALA A 9 -31.30 8.40 8.71
CA ALA A 9 -30.22 7.44 8.48
C ALA A 9 -29.60 7.68 7.09
N PRO A 10 -28.28 7.82 6.95
CA PRO A 10 -27.65 8.05 5.65
C PRO A 10 -27.57 6.77 4.82
N GLY A 11 -28.23 6.81 3.66
CA GLY A 11 -27.76 6.31 2.36
C GLY A 11 -27.08 4.94 2.31
N VAL A 12 -27.88 3.91 2.04
CA VAL A 12 -27.43 2.59 1.59
C VAL A 12 -26.64 2.79 0.28
N CYS A 13 -25.35 2.45 0.30
CA CYS A 13 -24.50 2.47 -0.89
C CYS A 13 -24.87 1.28 -1.78
N THR A 14 -25.80 1.48 -2.71
CA THR A 14 -26.15 0.47 -3.72
C THR A 14 -24.99 0.34 -4.69
N ARG A 15 -24.19 -0.72 -4.53
CA ARG A 15 -23.06 -1.05 -5.39
C ARG A 15 -23.60 -1.56 -6.73
N SER A 16 -23.88 -0.63 -7.64
CA SER A 16 -24.15 -0.91 -9.05
C SER A 16 -23.06 -1.83 -9.62
N SER A 17 -23.50 -2.91 -10.27
CA SER A 17 -22.69 -3.89 -10.99
C SER A 17 -21.68 -3.22 -11.92
N LEU A 18 -20.42 -3.12 -11.49
CA LEU A 18 -19.30 -3.09 -12.43
C LEU A 18 -18.89 -4.55 -12.66
N ARG A 19 -19.60 -5.17 -13.61
CA ARG A 19 -19.27 -6.49 -14.14
C ARG A 19 -18.02 -6.30 -15.02
N VAL A 20 -16.84 -6.43 -14.41
CA VAL A 20 -15.58 -6.49 -15.17
C VAL A 20 -15.64 -7.78 -16.00
N PRO A 21 -15.49 -7.72 -17.33
CA PRO A 21 -15.55 -8.91 -18.17
C PRO A 21 -14.44 -9.89 -17.75
N PRO A 22 -14.65 -11.22 -17.85
CA PRO A 22 -13.61 -12.19 -17.55
C PRO A 22 -12.57 -12.13 -18.66
N CYS A 23 -11.56 -11.27 -18.48
CA CYS A 23 -10.28 -11.45 -19.15
C CYS A 23 -9.80 -12.83 -18.76
N LYS A 24 -9.80 -13.75 -19.72
CA LYS A 24 -9.36 -15.14 -19.56
C LYS A 24 -8.11 -15.16 -18.68
N LEU A 25 -8.24 -15.77 -17.52
CA LEU A 25 -7.15 -16.05 -16.59
C LEU A 25 -6.16 -16.92 -17.34
N SER A 26 -5.20 -16.28 -18.01
CA SER A 26 -4.07 -16.95 -18.61
C SER A 26 -3.36 -17.64 -17.45
N ARG A 27 -3.48 -18.96 -17.45
CA ARG A 27 -2.69 -19.87 -16.63
C ARG A 27 -1.22 -19.53 -16.86
N PHE A 28 -0.62 -18.79 -15.92
CA PHE A 28 0.82 -18.52 -15.97
C PHE A 28 1.58 -19.74 -15.43
N PRO A 29 2.67 -20.16 -16.08
CA PRO A 29 3.39 -21.38 -15.71
C PRO A 29 4.05 -21.23 -14.34
N GLY A 30 4.24 -22.37 -13.67
CA GLY A 30 4.72 -22.48 -12.31
C GLY A 30 6.12 -21.90 -12.11
N SER A 31 6.16 -20.70 -11.53
CA SER A 31 7.14 -20.26 -10.53
C SER A 31 6.65 -18.93 -9.98
N VAL A 32 5.46 -18.94 -9.39
CA VAL A 32 4.96 -17.77 -8.67
C VAL A 32 5.82 -17.67 -7.42
N LEU A 33 6.81 -16.78 -7.43
CA LEU A 33 7.35 -16.25 -6.19
C LEU A 33 6.18 -15.50 -5.54
N THR A 34 5.36 -16.25 -4.79
CA THR A 34 4.31 -15.67 -3.97
C THR A 34 5.01 -14.69 -3.04
N PRO A 35 4.69 -13.39 -3.09
CA PRO A 35 5.16 -12.48 -2.06
C PRO A 35 4.78 -13.10 -0.72
N VAL A 36 5.77 -13.34 0.13
CA VAL A 36 5.51 -13.80 1.49
C VAL A 36 4.89 -12.61 2.21
N VAL A 37 3.57 -12.51 2.15
CA VAL A 37 2.85 -11.61 3.02
C VAL A 37 2.89 -12.23 4.41
N PRO A 38 3.36 -11.52 5.44
CA PRO A 38 3.35 -12.03 6.79
C PRO A 38 1.95 -12.54 7.19
N PRO A 39 1.86 -13.66 7.93
CA PRO A 39 0.59 -14.17 8.39
C PRO A 39 -0.19 -13.06 9.12
N GLY A 40 -1.49 -12.96 8.84
CA GLY A 40 -2.36 -11.95 9.44
C GLY A 40 -2.39 -10.57 8.78
N ARG A 41 -1.53 -10.27 7.79
CA ARG A 41 -1.59 -8.98 7.06
C ARG A 41 -2.55 -8.97 5.87
N LEU A 42 -2.71 -10.10 5.17
CA LEU A 42 -3.62 -10.24 4.01
C LEU A 42 -4.74 -11.23 4.33
N ASN A 43 -5.95 -10.94 3.86
CA ASN A 43 -7.14 -11.79 4.02
C ASN A 43 -7.57 -12.03 5.48
N TRP A 44 -7.15 -11.20 6.43
CA TRP A 44 -7.60 -11.30 7.84
C TRP A 44 -9.12 -11.10 7.95
N TRP A 45 -9.71 -10.28 7.09
CA TRP A 45 -11.15 -10.02 7.01
C TRP A 45 -11.96 -11.25 6.59
N ALA A 46 -11.36 -12.19 5.87
CA ALA A 46 -12.06 -13.38 5.39
C ALA A 46 -12.47 -14.33 6.54
N ASN A 47 -11.92 -14.13 7.74
CA ASN A 47 -12.32 -14.85 8.96
C ASN A 47 -13.40 -14.09 9.76
N VAL A 48 -13.62 -12.81 9.46
CA VAL A 48 -14.59 -11.94 10.14
C VAL A 48 -15.91 -11.90 9.38
N ASP A 49 -15.87 -11.88 8.05
CA ASP A 49 -17.04 -11.84 7.18
C ASP A 49 -16.91 -12.84 6.02
N PRO A 50 -17.73 -13.92 5.99
CA PRO A 50 -17.72 -14.91 4.92
C PRO A 50 -18.11 -14.37 3.54
N SER A 51 -18.77 -13.20 3.47
CA SER A 51 -19.17 -12.57 2.21
C SER A 51 -18.01 -11.84 1.51
N CYS A 52 -16.92 -11.57 2.22
CA CYS A 52 -15.77 -10.88 1.68
C CYS A 52 -14.85 -11.83 0.88
N GLN A 53 -14.53 -11.44 -0.36
CA GLN A 53 -13.66 -12.22 -1.22
C GLN A 53 -12.20 -12.18 -0.76
N ARG A 54 -11.50 -13.31 -0.90
CA ARG A 54 -10.06 -13.39 -0.68
C ARG A 54 -9.31 -12.75 -1.84
N LEU A 55 -8.31 -11.94 -1.52
CA LEU A 55 -7.39 -11.37 -2.48
C LEU A 55 -6.20 -12.31 -2.71
N LEU A 56 -5.75 -12.39 -3.96
CA LEU A 56 -4.64 -13.21 -4.38
C LEU A 56 -3.54 -12.30 -4.95
N PRO A 57 -2.29 -12.42 -4.48
CA PRO A 57 -1.19 -11.66 -5.06
C PRO A 57 -0.89 -12.17 -6.47
N LEU A 58 -0.77 -11.24 -7.41
CA LEU A 58 -0.34 -11.55 -8.78
C LEU A 58 1.19 -11.48 -8.85
N ALA A 59 1.78 -12.40 -9.63
CA ALA A 59 3.21 -12.39 -9.89
C ALA A 59 3.60 -11.13 -10.69
N THR A 60 4.71 -10.52 -10.32
CA THR A 60 5.34 -9.45 -11.10
C THR A 60 6.71 -9.90 -11.59
N THR A 61 7.17 -9.34 -12.70
CA THR A 61 8.54 -9.54 -13.17
C THR A 61 9.53 -8.86 -12.23
N GLY A 62 10.67 -9.52 -11.98
CA GLY A 62 11.72 -9.07 -11.07
C GLY A 62 12.79 -8.18 -11.73
N ASP A 63 12.40 -7.31 -12.66
CA ASP A 63 13.30 -6.45 -13.45
C ASP A 63 13.53 -5.06 -12.82
N GLY A 64 13.12 -4.87 -11.57
CA GLY A 64 13.19 -3.59 -10.87
C GLY A 64 12.06 -2.61 -11.20
N ASN A 65 11.09 -2.98 -12.05
CA ASN A 65 9.87 -2.21 -12.32
C ASN A 65 8.62 -2.82 -11.65
N CYS A 66 8.81 -3.73 -10.69
CA CYS A 66 7.75 -4.55 -10.08
C CYS A 66 6.59 -3.74 -9.47
N LEU A 67 6.88 -2.57 -8.87
CA LEU A 67 5.84 -1.67 -8.32
C LEU A 67 4.87 -1.20 -9.42
N LEU A 68 5.42 -0.78 -10.56
CA LEU A 68 4.63 -0.25 -11.67
C LEU A 68 3.99 -1.36 -12.50
N HIS A 69 4.62 -2.53 -12.56
CA HIS A 69 3.97 -3.75 -13.02
C HIS A 69 2.75 -4.11 -12.16
N ALA A 70 2.86 -4.07 -10.83
CA ALA A 70 1.74 -4.34 -9.93
C ALA A 70 0.60 -3.34 -10.12
N ALA A 71 0.92 -2.04 -10.23
CA ALA A 71 -0.08 -0.99 -10.46
C ALA A 71 -0.78 -1.17 -11.81
N SER A 72 -0.02 -1.44 -12.88
CA SER A 72 -0.57 -1.65 -14.23
C SER A 72 -1.43 -2.92 -14.31
N LEU A 73 -1.01 -4.01 -13.66
CA LEU A 73 -1.81 -5.23 -13.54
C LEU A 73 -3.13 -5.00 -12.80
N GLY A 74 -3.10 -4.20 -11.72
CA GLY A 74 -4.30 -3.89 -10.93
C GLY A 74 -5.32 -3.02 -11.67
N MET A 75 -4.87 -2.14 -12.55
CA MET A 75 -5.74 -1.22 -13.31
C MET A 75 -6.18 -1.77 -14.67
N TRP A 76 -5.26 -2.40 -15.41
CA TRP A 76 -5.47 -2.80 -16.81
C TRP A 76 -5.20 -4.28 -17.10
N GLY A 77 -4.64 -5.04 -16.16
CA GLY A 77 -4.42 -6.48 -16.34
C GLY A 77 -3.19 -6.85 -17.19
N PHE A 78 -2.26 -5.92 -17.43
CA PHE A 78 -0.99 -6.20 -18.07
C PHE A 78 0.18 -5.50 -17.37
N HIS A 79 1.41 -5.92 -17.66
CA HIS A 79 2.62 -5.34 -17.11
C HIS A 79 2.98 -4.03 -17.83
N ASP A 80 3.46 -3.01 -17.09
CA ASP A 80 4.08 -1.79 -17.64
C ASP A 80 5.39 -2.06 -18.42
N ARG A 81 5.32 -2.78 -19.54
CA ARG A 81 6.49 -3.17 -20.36
C ARG A 81 7.06 -2.00 -21.16
N ASP A 82 6.20 -1.09 -21.59
CA ASP A 82 6.59 0.10 -22.36
C ASP A 82 7.14 1.24 -21.47
N LEU A 83 7.20 1.00 -20.15
CA LEU A 83 7.64 1.93 -19.12
C LEU A 83 6.82 3.23 -19.12
N MET A 84 5.56 3.18 -19.53
CA MET A 84 4.69 4.36 -19.62
C MET A 84 4.43 4.94 -18.24
N LEU A 85 4.09 4.08 -17.26
CA LEU A 85 3.91 4.54 -15.88
C LEU A 85 5.22 5.03 -15.30
N ARG A 86 6.34 4.34 -15.59
CA ARG A 86 7.65 4.73 -15.08
C ARG A 86 8.08 6.11 -15.56
N LYS A 87 7.93 6.37 -16.87
CA LYS A 87 8.22 7.67 -17.49
C LYS A 87 7.31 8.77 -16.95
N SER A 88 6.03 8.46 -16.76
CA SER A 88 5.06 9.40 -16.21
C SER A 88 5.38 9.77 -14.76
N LEU A 89 5.72 8.77 -13.92
CA LEU A 89 6.13 8.99 -12.53
C LEU A 89 7.41 9.82 -12.45
N HIS A 90 8.42 9.48 -13.26
CA HIS A 90 9.65 10.25 -13.32
C HIS A 90 9.38 11.70 -13.70
N THR A 91 8.57 11.92 -14.75
CA THR A 91 8.24 13.28 -15.22
C THR A 91 7.47 14.08 -14.16
N LEU A 92 6.54 13.44 -13.44
CA LEU A 92 5.82 14.05 -12.32
C LEU A 92 6.79 14.50 -11.20
N MET A 93 7.76 13.66 -10.85
CA MET A 93 8.73 13.95 -9.80
C MET A 93 9.81 14.94 -10.22
N ASP A 94 10.16 14.99 -11.50
CA ASP A 94 11.21 15.88 -12.02
C ASP A 94 10.66 17.27 -12.37
N LYS A 95 9.53 17.34 -13.08
CA LYS A 95 8.98 18.57 -13.67
C LYS A 95 7.53 18.87 -13.31
N GLY A 96 6.86 17.98 -12.57
CA GLY A 96 5.46 18.16 -12.20
C GLY A 96 5.28 19.34 -11.24
N ALA A 97 4.13 20.03 -11.35
CA ALA A 97 3.76 21.12 -10.44
C ALA A 97 3.76 20.68 -8.97
N GLU A 98 3.39 19.42 -8.71
CA GLU A 98 3.31 18.82 -7.37
C GLU A 98 4.66 18.42 -6.78
N ARG A 99 5.78 18.56 -7.52
CA ARG A 99 7.11 18.12 -7.08
C ARG A 99 7.50 18.67 -5.71
N GLU A 100 7.35 19.97 -5.50
CA GLU A 100 7.75 20.61 -4.24
C GLU A 100 6.83 20.22 -3.07
N ALA A 101 5.55 19.92 -3.35
CA ALA A 101 4.64 19.40 -2.34
C ALA A 101 5.04 17.98 -1.91
N LEU A 102 5.35 17.10 -2.88
CA LEU A 102 5.81 15.74 -2.61
C LEU A 102 7.16 15.73 -1.86
N ARG A 103 8.10 16.57 -2.28
CA ARG A 103 9.41 16.71 -1.62
C ARG A 103 9.27 17.14 -0.17
N ARG A 104 8.37 18.07 0.13
CA ARG A 104 8.08 18.50 1.52
C ARG A 104 7.49 17.37 2.36
N ARG A 105 6.53 16.61 1.82
CA ARG A 105 5.92 15.45 2.51
C ARG A 105 6.98 14.40 2.84
N TRP A 106 7.82 14.05 1.87
CA TRP A 106 8.92 13.11 2.08
C TRP A 106 9.91 13.60 3.14
N ARG A 107 10.37 14.85 3.04
CA ARG A 107 11.29 15.43 4.03
C ARG A 107 10.71 15.41 5.43
N TRP A 108 9.42 15.76 5.58
CA TRP A 108 8.76 15.74 6.88
C TRP A 108 8.75 14.33 7.47
N GLN A 109 8.39 13.31 6.67
CA GLN A 109 8.39 11.92 7.11
C GLN A 109 9.81 11.45 7.50
N GLN A 110 10.82 11.79 6.70
CA GLN A 110 12.21 11.47 6.98
C GLN A 110 12.68 12.11 8.31
N THR A 111 12.30 13.36 8.56
CA THR A 111 12.65 14.04 9.82
C THR A 111 12.02 13.35 11.03
N GLN A 112 10.78 12.87 10.94
CA GLN A 112 10.16 12.12 12.04
C GLN A 112 10.90 10.80 12.29
N GLN A 113 11.17 10.04 11.24
CA GLN A 113 11.86 8.76 11.36
C GLN A 113 13.29 8.91 11.91
N ASN A 114 14.01 9.96 11.50
CA ASN A 114 15.35 10.22 12.01
C ASN A 114 15.35 10.60 13.50
N LYS A 115 14.28 11.23 14.00
CA LYS A 115 14.13 11.54 15.43
C LYS A 115 13.94 10.28 16.26
N GLU A 116 13.02 9.41 15.83
CA GLU A 116 12.75 8.12 16.49
C GLU A 116 14.04 7.29 16.62
N ILE A 117 14.86 7.23 15.56
CA ILE A 117 16.16 6.53 15.58
C ILE A 117 17.15 7.21 16.53
N SER A 118 17.19 8.54 16.57
CA SER A 118 18.10 9.26 17.47
C SER A 118 17.73 9.07 18.94
N GLU A 119 16.43 9.00 19.26
CA GLU A 119 15.94 8.75 20.62
C GLU A 119 16.20 7.30 21.05
N GLU A 120 16.04 6.33 20.14
CA GLU A 120 16.38 4.92 20.38
C GLU A 120 17.89 4.72 20.61
N THR A 121 18.74 5.47 19.90
CA THR A 121 20.21 5.40 20.05
C THR A 121 20.67 5.98 21.39
N ILE A 122 20.14 7.15 21.78
CA ILE A 122 20.49 7.79 23.06
C ILE A 122 20.04 6.91 24.25
N GLY A 123 18.91 6.20 24.13
CA GLY A 123 18.42 5.27 25.15
C GLY A 123 19.31 4.03 25.38
N LEU A 124 20.20 3.69 24.44
CA LEU A 124 21.16 2.58 24.60
C LEU A 124 22.46 3.03 25.27
N ASP A 125 22.87 4.28 25.10
CA ASP A 125 24.08 4.83 25.72
C ASP A 125 23.92 5.05 27.23
N GLU A 126 22.72 5.38 27.72
CA GLU A 126 22.44 5.49 29.17
C GLU A 126 22.44 4.12 29.89
N VAL A 127 22.12 3.03 29.19
CA VAL A 127 22.08 1.68 29.79
C VAL A 127 23.48 1.06 29.94
N THR A 128 24.47 1.52 29.16
CA THR A 128 25.85 1.00 29.21
C THR A 128 26.81 1.84 30.06
N GLY A 129 26.40 3.04 30.50
CA GLY A 129 27.24 3.98 31.25
C GLY A 129 27.33 3.77 32.77
N SER A 130 26.77 2.70 33.35
CA SER A 130 26.68 2.55 34.82
C SER A 130 26.88 1.13 35.35
N ARG A 131 28.05 0.52 35.03
CA ARG A 131 28.73 -0.61 35.73
C ARG A 131 30.18 -0.59 35.22
N ASP A 132 31.28 -0.37 35.96
CA ASP A 132 31.59 -0.42 37.38
C ASP A 132 32.78 0.55 37.63
N VAL A 133 32.65 1.45 38.61
CA VAL A 133 33.80 2.02 39.34
C VAL A 133 33.66 1.52 40.77
N ASN A 134 34.35 0.43 41.07
CA ASN A 134 35.09 0.15 42.32
C ASN A 134 35.55 -1.31 42.33
#